data_AF-A0A938JZD7-F1
#
_entry.id   AF-A0A938JZD7-F1
#
_cell.length_a   1.000
_cell.length_b   1.000
_cell.length_c   1.000
_cell.angle_alpha   90.00
_cell.angle_beta   90.00
_cell.angle_gamma   90.00
#
_symmetry.space_group_name_H-M   'P 1'
#
loop_
_entity.id
_entity.type
_entity.pdbx_description
1 polymer ?
#
loop_
_entity_poly.entity_id
_entity_poly.type
_entity_poly.pdbx_seq_one_letter_code
_entity_poly.pdbx_strand_id
1 'polypeptide(L)'
;MKRALIFLLAIITAISLAPSASANTRHITVTGTGTATVAPDAVRFLASVSILDATNKAALSNANKSSSAIREALKANGIESKDIKSSSLTVYPEYNYSQDKGQELMGYRATQSFTI
;
A
#
# COMPACT_ATOMS: atom_id res chain seq x y z
N MET A 1 37.52 -12.03 80.57
CA MET A 1 37.60 -12.80 79.31
C MET A 1 36.48 -13.85 79.10
N LYS A 2 35.28 -13.73 79.71
CA LYS A 2 34.15 -14.66 79.43
C LYS A 2 32.78 -14.00 79.23
N ARG A 3 32.68 -12.68 79.44
CA ARG A 3 31.50 -11.87 79.07
C ARG A 3 31.67 -11.12 77.75
N ALA A 4 32.85 -11.24 77.14
CA ALA A 4 33.23 -10.65 75.85
C ALA A 4 32.94 -11.58 74.65
N LEU A 5 32.43 -12.80 74.90
CA LEU A 5 32.24 -13.85 73.88
C LEU A 5 30.76 -14.26 73.73
N ILE A 6 29.90 -13.81 74.63
CA ILE A 6 28.46 -14.07 74.56
C ILE A 6 27.80 -12.74 74.15
N PHE A 7 27.19 -12.80 72.98
CA PHE A 7 26.39 -11.78 72.33
C PHE A 7 27.08 -10.63 71.57
N LEU A 8 28.34 -10.86 71.19
CA LEU A 8 28.79 -10.59 69.81
C LEU A 8 27.89 -11.32 68.78
N LEU A 9 27.16 -12.36 69.21
CA LEU A 9 26.08 -13.07 68.52
C LEU A 9 24.73 -12.31 68.47
N ALA A 10 24.53 -11.23 69.25
CA ALA A 10 23.30 -10.41 69.17
C ALA A 10 23.41 -9.29 68.13
N ILE A 11 24.63 -9.03 67.63
CA ILE A 11 24.91 -7.99 66.65
C ILE A 11 24.81 -8.55 65.21
N ILE A 12 24.87 -9.87 65.04
CA ILE A 12 24.75 -10.55 63.73
C ILE A 12 23.27 -10.82 63.35
N THR A 13 22.35 -10.82 64.31
CA THR A 13 20.90 -10.93 64.05
C THR A 13 20.24 -9.61 63.64
N ALA A 14 20.98 -8.49 63.60
CA ALA A 14 20.46 -7.15 63.27
C ALA A 14 20.79 -6.66 61.84
N ILE A 15 21.45 -7.49 61.03
CA ILE A 15 21.78 -7.22 59.62
C ILE A 15 21.15 -8.41 58.87
N SER A 16 19.97 -8.37 58.28
CA SER A 16 19.60 -7.53 57.13
C SER A 16 18.15 -7.88 56.69
N LEU A 17 17.15 -7.55 57.51
CA LEU A 17 15.79 -7.37 56.99
C LEU A 17 15.60 -5.88 56.73
N ALA A 18 16.29 -5.38 55.70
CA ALA A 18 15.82 -4.15 55.08
C ALA A 18 14.41 -4.46 54.55
N PRO A 19 13.36 -3.72 54.93
CA PRO A 19 12.13 -3.78 54.16
C PRO A 19 12.53 -3.42 52.74
N SER A 20 12.28 -4.32 51.78
CA SER A 20 12.38 -3.98 50.37
C SER A 20 11.45 -2.78 50.18
N ALA A 21 12.03 -1.58 50.17
CA ALA A 21 11.33 -0.38 49.81
C ALA A 21 10.94 -0.60 48.36
N SER A 22 9.71 -1.10 48.15
CA SER A 22 9.09 -1.08 46.84
C SER A 22 9.09 0.39 46.48
N ALA A 23 10.04 0.76 45.61
CA ALA A 23 10.13 2.10 45.08
C ALA A 23 8.75 2.35 44.46
N ASN A 24 7.95 3.16 45.15
CA ASN A 24 6.65 3.55 44.66
C ASN A 24 6.93 4.48 43.49
N THR A 25 7.10 3.90 42.30
CA THR A 25 7.53 4.62 41.11
C THR A 25 6.47 5.64 40.77
N ARG A 26 6.81 6.91 40.95
CA ARG A 26 5.93 8.04 40.67
C ARG A 26 5.87 8.20 39.15
N HIS A 27 4.71 7.91 38.57
CA HIS A 27 4.47 8.11 37.14
C HIS A 27 3.52 9.28 36.92
N ILE A 28 3.78 10.06 35.88
CA ILE A 28 2.84 11.03 35.32
C ILE A 28 2.42 10.44 33.97
N THR A 29 1.16 10.05 33.86
CA THR A 29 0.59 9.57 32.61
C THR A 29 -0.13 10.73 31.92
N VAL A 30 0.34 11.10 30.74
CA VAL A 30 -0.31 12.10 29.90
C VAL A 30 -0.83 11.40 28.66
N THR A 31 -2.12 11.55 28.40
CA THR A 31 -2.74 11.15 27.15
C THR A 31 -3.03 12.41 26.35
N GLY A 32 -2.56 12.44 25.10
CA GLY A 32 -2.79 13.55 24.17
C GLY A 32 -3.33 13.00 22.86
N THR A 33 -4.42 13.58 22.37
CA THR A 33 -4.97 13.29 21.04
C THR A 33 -4.53 14.38 20.07
N GLY A 34 -3.84 14.00 19.01
CA GLY A 34 -3.49 14.88 17.91
C GLY A 34 -4.40 14.60 16.72
N THR A 35 -5.04 15.63 16.18
CA THR A 35 -5.73 15.54 14.89
C THR A 35 -5.03 16.46 13.90
N ALA A 36 -4.85 15.99 12.67
CA ALA A 36 -4.30 16.79 11.58
C ALA A 36 -5.27 16.72 10.41
N THR A 37 -5.68 17.87 9.92
CA THR A 37 -6.49 17.99 8.71
C THR A 37 -5.61 18.56 7.61
N VAL A 38 -5.47 17.83 6.50
CA VAL A 38 -4.67 18.21 5.33
C VAL A 38 -5.57 18.21 4.10
N ALA A 39 -5.42 19.24 3.27
CA ALA A 39 -6.03 19.26 1.96
C ALA A 39 -5.27 18.32 1.01
N PRO A 40 -5.95 17.51 0.18
CA PRO A 40 -5.28 16.68 -0.83
C PRO A 40 -4.48 17.54 -1.81
N ASP A 41 -3.26 17.12 -2.13
CA ASP A 41 -2.28 17.83 -2.95
C ASP A 41 -2.06 17.21 -4.34
N ALA A 42 -2.55 16.00 -4.59
CA ALA A 42 -2.47 15.31 -5.86
C ALA A 42 -3.76 14.56 -6.22
N VAL A 43 -4.02 14.45 -7.52
CA VAL A 43 -5.10 13.63 -8.08
C VAL A 43 -4.49 12.58 -8.99
N ARG A 44 -5.00 11.35 -8.90
CA ARG A 44 -4.59 10.24 -9.75
C ARG A 44 -5.76 9.79 -10.60
N PHE A 45 -5.57 9.75 -11.92
CA PHE A 45 -6.56 9.27 -12.87
C PHE A 45 -6.16 7.90 -13.41
N LEU A 46 -7.16 7.03 -13.57
CA LEU A 46 -7.02 5.77 -14.28
C LEU A 46 -7.79 5.87 -15.60
N ALA A 47 -7.09 5.74 -16.72
CA ALA A 47 -7.69 5.70 -18.04
C ALA A 47 -7.40 4.34 -18.70
N SER A 48 -8.31 3.84 -19.51
CA SER A 48 -8.11 2.59 -20.24
C SER A 48 -8.62 2.71 -21.67
N VAL A 49 -7.82 2.24 -22.61
CA VAL A 49 -8.21 2.01 -24.00
C VAL A 49 -8.54 0.53 -24.15
N SER A 50 -9.73 0.21 -24.64
CA SER A 50 -10.11 -1.16 -25.00
C SER A 50 -10.69 -1.17 -26.41
N ILE A 51 -10.10 -1.95 -27.30
CA ILE A 51 -10.53 -2.07 -28.69
C ILE A 51 -10.73 -3.54 -29.01
N LEU A 52 -11.86 -3.85 -29.65
CA LEU A 52 -12.19 -5.17 -30.17
C LEU A 52 -12.09 -5.13 -31.70
N ASP A 53 -11.28 -6.02 -32.26
CA ASP A 53 -11.13 -6.17 -33.71
C ASP A 53 -11.12 -7.64 -34.11
N ALA A 54 -11.43 -7.92 -35.38
CA ALA A 54 -11.51 -9.29 -35.89
C ALA A 54 -10.15 -10.05 -35.85
N THR A 55 -9.02 -9.33 -35.86
CA THR A 55 -7.69 -9.94 -35.82
C THR A 55 -6.84 -9.35 -34.70
N ASN A 56 -5.94 -10.17 -34.13
CA ASN A 56 -5.01 -9.75 -33.09
C ASN A 56 -4.15 -8.56 -33.55
N LYS A 57 -3.62 -8.62 -34.79
CA LYS A 57 -2.78 -7.56 -35.36
C LYS A 57 -3.52 -6.22 -35.46
N ALA A 58 -4.77 -6.24 -35.92
CA ALA A 58 -5.60 -5.03 -36.00
C ALA A 58 -5.89 -4.46 -34.61
N ALA A 59 -6.33 -5.31 -33.66
CA ALA A 59 -6.62 -4.90 -32.29
C ALA A 59 -5.41 -4.23 -31.64
N LEU A 60 -4.23 -4.85 -31.76
CA LEU A 60 -2.98 -4.33 -31.20
C LEU A 60 -2.57 -3.00 -31.85
N SER A 61 -2.65 -2.90 -33.18
CA SER A 61 -2.26 -1.69 -33.91
C SER A 61 -3.18 -0.52 -33.59
N ASN A 62 -4.50 -0.75 -33.58
CA ASN A 62 -5.49 0.26 -33.27
C ASN A 62 -5.42 0.72 -31.81
N ALA A 63 -5.18 -0.21 -30.88
CA ALA A 63 -4.98 0.11 -29.47
C ALA A 63 -3.73 0.98 -29.29
N ASN A 64 -2.60 0.59 -29.88
CA ASN A 64 -1.36 1.40 -29.82
C ASN A 64 -1.53 2.81 -30.41
N LYS A 65 -2.25 2.93 -31.53
CA LYS A 65 -2.53 4.23 -32.16
C LYS A 65 -3.36 5.12 -31.23
N SER A 66 -4.43 4.59 -30.66
CA SER A 66 -5.31 5.33 -29.75
C SER A 66 -4.57 5.72 -28.45
N SER A 67 -3.79 4.79 -27.89
CA SER A 67 -2.91 5.01 -26.74
C SER A 67 -1.88 6.11 -26.98
N SER A 68 -1.32 6.18 -28.19
CA SER A 68 -0.36 7.23 -28.56
C SER A 68 -1.03 8.59 -28.66
N ALA A 69 -2.20 8.66 -29.30
CA ALA A 69 -2.99 9.89 -29.41
C ALA A 69 -3.39 10.45 -28.02
N ILE A 70 -3.80 9.59 -27.09
CA ILE A 70 -4.11 10.02 -25.71
C ILE A 70 -2.88 10.62 -25.04
N ARG A 71 -1.72 9.96 -25.16
CA ARG A 71 -0.48 10.45 -24.55
C ARG A 71 -0.04 11.79 -25.14
N GLU A 72 -0.23 11.99 -26.44
CA GLU A 72 0.01 13.28 -27.08
C GLU A 72 -0.96 14.36 -26.60
N ALA A 73 -2.26 14.03 -26.48
CA ALA A 73 -3.26 14.96 -25.95
C ALA A 73 -2.97 15.36 -24.49
N LEU A 74 -2.56 14.43 -23.63
CA LEU A 74 -2.20 14.71 -22.24
C LEU A 74 -0.97 15.63 -22.16
N LYS A 75 0.05 15.40 -22.99
CA LYS A 75 1.22 16.28 -23.11
C LYS A 75 0.84 17.68 -23.59
N ALA A 76 -0.05 17.77 -24.58
CA ALA A 76 -0.53 19.05 -25.09
C ALA A 76 -1.31 19.85 -24.03
N ASN A 77 -1.94 19.18 -23.06
CA ASN A 77 -2.61 19.79 -21.92
C ASN A 77 -1.68 20.07 -20.72
N GLY A 78 -0.35 19.93 -20.90
CA GLY A 78 0.64 20.30 -19.89
C GLY A 78 0.98 19.19 -18.88
N ILE A 79 0.49 17.97 -19.07
CA ILE A 79 0.87 16.83 -18.23
C ILE A 79 2.26 16.34 -18.66
N GLU A 80 3.20 16.31 -17.73
CA GLU A 80 4.55 15.87 -18.02
C GLU A 80 4.60 14.36 -18.30
N SER A 81 5.54 13.93 -19.15
CA SER A 81 5.68 12.51 -19.50
C SER A 81 6.01 11.62 -18.30
N LYS A 82 6.58 12.19 -17.23
CA LYS A 82 6.92 11.47 -15.99
C LYS A 82 5.69 11.06 -15.19
N ASP A 83 4.60 11.83 -15.33
CA ASP A 83 3.35 11.61 -14.60
C ASP A 83 2.45 10.61 -15.34
N ILE A 84 2.67 10.43 -16.65
CA ILE A 84 1.94 9.45 -17.47
C ILE A 84 2.60 8.06 -17.37
N LYS A 85 2.06 7.21 -16.50
CA LYS A 85 2.48 5.81 -16.38
C LYS A 85 1.57 4.91 -17.21
N SER A 86 2.14 4.33 -18.27
CA SER A 86 1.44 3.35 -19.10
C SER A 86 1.65 1.94 -18.55
N SER A 87 0.58 1.16 -18.44
CA SER A 87 0.65 -0.27 -18.14
C SER A 87 0.93 -1.09 -19.41
N SER A 88 1.23 -2.38 -19.23
CA SER A 88 1.38 -3.35 -20.30
C SER A 88 0.11 -3.45 -21.14
N LEU A 89 0.27 -3.45 -22.47
CA LEU A 89 -0.80 -3.71 -23.44
C LEU A 89 -1.06 -5.22 -23.50
N THR A 90 -2.29 -5.63 -23.25
CA THR A 90 -2.72 -7.04 -23.31
C THR A 90 -3.69 -7.26 -24.44
N VAL A 91 -3.65 -8.45 -25.04
CA VAL A 91 -4.59 -8.84 -26.11
C VAL A 91 -5.12 -10.24 -25.81
N TYR A 92 -6.45 -10.38 -25.75
CA TYR A 92 -7.11 -11.65 -25.49
C TYR A 92 -8.23 -11.90 -26.50
N PRO A 93 -8.47 -13.16 -26.91
CA PRO A 93 -9.63 -13.50 -27.72
C PRO A 93 -10.92 -13.31 -26.92
N GLU A 94 -11.95 -12.77 -27.57
CA GLU A 94 -13.26 -12.56 -27.00
C GLU A 94 -14.28 -13.45 -27.71
N TYR A 95 -15.03 -14.20 -26.92
CA TYR A 95 -16.02 -15.15 -27.41
C TYR A 95 -17.41 -14.73 -26.92
N ASN A 96 -18.39 -14.85 -27.80
CA ASN A 96 -19.80 -14.78 -27.44
C ASN A 96 -20.30 -16.20 -27.17
N TYR A 97 -21.02 -16.38 -26.07
CA TYR A 97 -21.66 -17.64 -25.72
C TYR A 97 -23.17 -17.42 -25.76
N SER A 98 -23.83 -17.96 -26.78
CA SER A 98 -25.29 -17.95 -26.87
C SER A 98 -25.84 -19.37 -26.78
N GLN A 99 -26.99 -19.52 -26.13
CA GLN A 99 -27.63 -20.81 -25.88
C GLN A 99 -27.97 -21.56 -27.18
N ASP A 100 -28.24 -20.82 -28.26
CA ASP A 100 -28.61 -21.38 -29.58
C ASP A 100 -27.42 -21.66 -30.50
N LYS A 101 -26.26 -21.01 -30.31
CA LYS A 101 -25.14 -21.02 -31.27
C LYS A 101 -23.81 -21.55 -30.72
N GLY A 102 -23.70 -21.78 -29.41
CA GLY A 102 -22.44 -22.21 -28.79
C GLY A 102 -21.41 -21.08 -28.67
N GLN A 103 -20.11 -21.43 -28.69
CA GLN A 103 -19.00 -20.47 -28.56
C GLN A 103 -18.61 -19.89 -29.93
N GLU A 104 -18.88 -18.60 -30.15
CA GLU A 104 -18.51 -17.88 -31.37
C GLU A 104 -17.39 -16.88 -31.06
N LEU A 105 -16.26 -16.96 -31.78
CA LEU A 105 -15.17 -15.99 -31.63
C LEU A 105 -15.62 -14.64 -32.21
N MET A 106 -15.76 -13.62 -31.35
CA MET A 106 -16.08 -12.27 -31.76
C MET A 106 -14.87 -11.51 -32.30
N GLY A 107 -13.67 -11.86 -31.81
CA GLY A 107 -12.43 -11.24 -32.23
C GLY A 107 -11.40 -11.22 -31.11
N TYR A 108 -10.52 -10.22 -31.14
CA TYR A 108 -9.47 -10.01 -30.16
C TYR A 108 -9.64 -8.64 -29.53
N ARG A 109 -9.69 -8.61 -28.20
CA ARG A 109 -9.73 -7.40 -27.40
C ARG A 109 -8.33 -7.03 -26.97
N ALA A 110 -7.87 -5.87 -27.42
CA ALA A 110 -6.64 -5.24 -26.98
C ALA A 110 -6.96 -4.18 -25.91
N THR A 111 -6.33 -4.27 -24.74
CA THR A 111 -6.55 -3.35 -23.63
C THR A 111 -5.23 -2.79 -23.10
N GLN A 112 -5.17 -1.47 -22.93
CA GLN A 112 -4.06 -0.78 -22.30
C GLN A 112 -4.60 0.22 -21.28
N SER A 113 -4.02 0.21 -20.09
CA SER A 113 -4.36 1.17 -19.03
C SER A 113 -3.23 2.18 -18.81
N PHE A 114 -3.63 3.35 -18.33
CA PHE A 114 -2.78 4.48 -18.00
C PHE A 114 -3.13 4.94 -16.59
N THR A 115 -2.10 5.22 -15.81
CA THR A 115 -2.19 5.97 -14.57
C THR A 115 -1.57 7.32 -14.82
N ILE A 116 -2.33 8.39 -14.59
CA ILE A 116 -1.88 9.78 -14.72
C ILE A 116 -1.97 10.44 -13.35
#